data_AF-E0XXM7-F1
#
_entry.id   AF-E0XXM7-F1
#
_cell.length_a   1.000
_cell.length_b   1.000
_cell.length_c   1.000
_cell.angle_alpha   90.00
_cell.angle_beta   90.00
_cell.angle_gamma   90.00
#
_symmetry.space_group_name_H-M   'P 1'
#
loop_
_entity.id
_entity.type
_entity.pdbx_description
1 polymer ?
#
loop_
_entity_poly.entity_id
_entity_poly.type
_entity_poly.pdbx_seq_one_letter_code
_entity_poly.pdbx_strand_id
1 'polypeptide(L)'
;MNENGFDLGITPPEKMNELKIALGIPEEVRGCHTTVIDGIIEEGHVPADLVQRILRERPEGIIGISVPNMPMGSPGMEGAYKEDYPVVVFDAKGKIFLYEMR
;
A
#
# COMPACT_ATOMS: atom_id res chain seq x y z
N MET A 1 -2.45 2.08 -11.04
CA MET A 1 -2.39 0.60 -11.10
C MET A 1 -2.88 0.02 -12.43
N ASN A 2 -4.07 0.33 -12.95
CA ASN A 2 -4.54 -0.24 -14.22
C ASN A 2 -3.60 0.01 -15.41
N GLU A 3 -3.09 1.24 -15.54
CA GLU A 3 -2.10 1.60 -16.56
C GLU A 3 -0.74 0.90 -16.39
N ASN A 4 -0.51 0.28 -15.24
CA ASN A 4 0.71 -0.47 -14.91
C ASN A 4 0.50 -2.00 -15.05
N GLY A 5 -0.57 -2.43 -15.71
CA GLY A 5 -0.83 -3.83 -16.05
C GLY A 5 -1.59 -4.63 -14.99
N PHE A 6 -2.16 -3.99 -13.98
CA PHE A 6 -3.03 -4.64 -12.99
C PHE A 6 -4.51 -4.54 -13.43
N ASP A 7 -5.26 -5.64 -13.38
CA ASP A 7 -6.71 -5.61 -13.62
C ASP A 7 -7.44 -5.59 -12.27
N LEU A 8 -8.03 -4.44 -11.91
CA LEU A 8 -8.61 -4.21 -10.59
C LEU A 8 -10.13 -4.04 -10.65
N GLY A 9 -10.84 -4.79 -9.79
CA GLY A 9 -12.23 -4.51 -9.46
C GLY A 9 -12.37 -3.43 -8.39
N ILE A 10 -13.44 -2.62 -8.46
CA ILE A 10 -13.73 -1.58 -7.46
C ILE A 10 -14.92 -2.02 -6.61
N THR A 11 -14.74 -1.99 -5.29
CA THR A 11 -15.80 -2.26 -4.31
C THR A 11 -16.15 -0.97 -3.53
N PRO A 12 -17.44 -0.61 -3.37
CA PRO A 12 -17.84 0.57 -2.60
C PRO A 12 -17.36 0.55 -1.13
N PRO A 13 -17.04 1.72 -0.55
CA PRO A 13 -16.31 1.81 0.73
C PRO A 13 -17.18 1.66 1.99
N GLU A 14 -18.37 1.05 1.89
CA GLU A 14 -19.41 1.08 2.95
C GLU A 14 -18.90 0.66 4.33
N LYS A 15 -17.87 -0.19 4.39
CA LYS A 15 -17.24 -0.68 5.63
C LYS A 15 -15.70 -0.76 5.53
N MET A 16 -15.06 0.22 4.88
CA MET A 16 -13.61 0.20 4.64
C MET A 16 -12.79 -0.02 5.93
N ASN A 17 -13.16 0.60 7.05
CA ASN A 17 -12.46 0.38 8.32
C ASN A 17 -12.57 -1.07 8.84
N GLU A 18 -13.75 -1.69 8.72
CA GLU A 18 -13.94 -3.09 9.10
C GLU A 18 -13.09 -4.01 8.21
N LEU A 19 -12.99 -3.70 6.91
CA LEU A 19 -12.14 -4.42 5.98
C LEU A 19 -10.66 -4.33 6.39
N LYS A 20 -10.14 -3.13 6.69
CA LYS A 20 -8.75 -2.95 7.11
C LYS A 20 -8.42 -3.72 8.38
N ILE A 21 -9.35 -3.77 9.33
CA ILE A 21 -9.22 -4.57 10.57
C ILE A 21 -9.22 -6.06 10.22
N ALA A 22 -10.14 -6.52 9.39
CA ALA A 22 -10.24 -7.92 8.97
C ALA A 22 -8.99 -8.40 8.19
N LEU A 23 -8.36 -7.50 7.42
CA LEU A 23 -7.11 -7.75 6.70
C LEU A 23 -5.86 -7.64 7.60
N GLY A 24 -6.00 -7.25 8.87
CA GLY A 24 -4.88 -7.13 9.80
C GLY A 24 -3.95 -5.96 9.52
N ILE A 25 -4.43 -4.90 8.86
CA ILE A 25 -3.64 -3.72 8.51
C ILE A 25 -3.39 -2.88 9.78
N PRO A 26 -2.11 -2.70 10.20
CA PRO A 26 -1.76 -1.89 11.36
C PRO A 26 -2.25 -0.45 11.21
N GLU A 27 -2.69 0.18 12.30
CA GLU A 27 -3.29 1.52 12.22
C GLU A 27 -2.28 2.56 11.71
N GLU A 28 -1.01 2.40 12.07
CA GLU A 28 0.10 3.29 11.73
C GLU A 28 0.42 3.32 10.23
N VAL A 29 -0.03 2.34 9.46
CA VAL A 29 0.23 2.24 8.01
C VAL A 29 -1.03 2.41 7.17
N ARG A 30 -2.18 2.76 7.77
CA ARG A 30 -3.42 2.93 7.01
C ARG A 30 -3.36 4.19 6.13
N GLY A 31 -3.76 4.03 4.88
CA GLY A 31 -3.93 5.09 3.89
C GLY A 31 -5.41 5.37 3.63
N CYS A 32 -5.73 5.99 2.49
CA CYS A 32 -7.12 6.28 2.11
C CYS A 32 -7.85 5.10 1.46
N HIS A 33 -7.10 4.20 0.81
CA HIS A 33 -7.65 3.04 0.10
C HIS A 33 -6.76 1.81 0.32
N THR A 34 -7.36 0.65 0.10
CA THR A 34 -6.72 -0.66 0.24
C THR A 34 -6.97 -1.44 -1.04
N THR A 35 -5.91 -1.99 -1.60
CA THR A 35 -5.97 -2.92 -2.74
C THR A 35 -5.36 -4.25 -2.30
N VAL A 36 -5.89 -5.37 -2.78
CA VAL A 36 -5.27 -6.68 -2.57
C VAL A 36 -4.91 -7.26 -3.94
N ILE A 37 -3.62 -7.49 -4.17
CA ILE A 37 -3.09 -7.98 -5.45
C ILE A 37 -2.29 -9.25 -5.19
N ASP A 38 -2.71 -10.36 -5.79
CA ASP A 38 -2.16 -11.70 -5.57
C ASP A 38 -1.92 -12.06 -4.09
N GLY A 39 -2.79 -11.60 -3.20
CA GLY A 39 -2.70 -11.84 -1.76
C GLY A 39 -1.71 -10.95 -0.99
N ILE A 40 -1.07 -9.97 -1.64
CA ILE A 40 -0.35 -8.88 -0.97
C ILE A 40 -1.29 -7.69 -0.83
N ILE A 41 -1.30 -7.11 0.37
CA ILE A 41 -2.06 -5.90 0.67
C ILE A 41 -1.24 -4.68 0.24
N GLU A 42 -1.84 -3.83 -0.58
CA GLU A 42 -1.34 -2.49 -0.92
C GLU A 42 -2.20 -1.46 -0.21
N GLU A 43 -1.58 -0.59 0.58
CA GLU A 43 -2.28 0.40 1.39
C GLU A 43 -1.81 1.82 1.04
N GLY A 44 -2.74 2.68 0.63
CA GLY A 44 -2.42 4.04 0.21
C GLY A 44 -1.73 4.13 -1.14
N HIS A 45 -1.00 5.22 -1.37
CA HIS A 45 -0.47 5.61 -2.68
C HIS A 45 0.89 4.95 -2.98
N VAL A 46 0.92 3.63 -3.06
CA VAL A 46 2.17 2.88 -3.30
C VAL A 46 2.60 2.97 -4.77
N PRO A 47 3.86 3.29 -5.09
CA PRO A 47 4.38 3.22 -6.45
C PRO A 47 4.26 1.82 -7.06
N ALA A 48 3.76 1.75 -8.30
CA ALA A 48 3.51 0.49 -8.99
C ALA A 48 4.76 -0.37 -9.20
N ASP A 49 5.94 0.26 -9.37
CA ASP A 49 7.22 -0.44 -9.48
C ASP A 49 7.57 -1.20 -8.20
N LEU A 50 7.26 -0.63 -7.03
CA LEU A 50 7.48 -1.27 -5.74
C LEU A 50 6.45 -2.38 -5.47
N VAL A 51 5.20 -2.21 -5.93
CA VAL A 51 4.20 -3.28 -5.90
C VAL A 51 4.63 -4.46 -6.78
N GLN A 52 5.10 -4.21 -8.01
CA GLN A 52 5.63 -5.27 -8.87
C GLN A 52 6.85 -5.98 -8.24
N ARG A 53 7.71 -5.20 -7.57
CA ARG A 53 8.90 -5.74 -6.90
C ARG A 53 8.53 -6.65 -5.73
N ILE A 54 7.66 -6.22 -4.82
CA ILE A 54 7.26 -7.05 -3.67
C ILE A 54 6.50 -8.30 -4.10
N LEU A 55 5.67 -8.21 -5.16
CA LEU A 55 4.96 -9.36 -5.73
C LEU A 55 5.91 -10.40 -6.32
N ARG A 56 7.07 -9.97 -6.85
CA ARG A 56 8.12 -10.84 -7.37
C ARG A 56 9.00 -11.41 -6.25
N GLU A 57 9.40 -10.58 -5.29
CA GLU A 57 10.32 -10.96 -4.21
C GLU A 57 9.64 -11.85 -3.16
N ARG A 58 8.34 -11.62 -2.89
CA ARG A 58 7.54 -12.31 -1.85
C ARG A 58 8.33 -12.51 -0.54
N PRO A 59 8.79 -11.43 0.14
CA PRO A 59 9.58 -11.56 1.34
C PRO A 59 8.82 -12.37 2.41
N GLU A 60 9.51 -13.32 3.04
CA GLU A 60 8.87 -14.22 4.01
C GLU A 60 8.26 -13.44 5.18
N GLY A 61 7.00 -13.76 5.50
CA GLY A 61 6.26 -13.14 6.60
C GLY A 61 5.65 -11.77 6.29
N ILE A 62 6.00 -11.14 5.17
CA ILE A 62 5.39 -9.87 4.76
C ILE A 62 4.05 -10.11 4.08
N ILE A 63 3.03 -9.38 4.54
CA ILE A 63 1.66 -9.48 4.02
C ILE A 63 1.22 -8.23 3.27
N GLY A 64 1.94 -7.11 3.41
CA GLY A 64 1.57 -5.89 2.73
C GLY A 64 2.67 -4.84 2.62
N ILE A 65 2.42 -3.87 1.75
CA ILE A 65 3.21 -2.68 1.47
C ILE A 65 2.31 -1.45 1.60
N SER A 66 2.84 -0.36 2.14
CA SER A 66 2.09 0.85 2.40
C SER A 66 2.89 2.11 2.13
N VAL A 67 2.19 3.15 1.68
CA VAL A 67 2.59 4.55 1.85
C VAL A 67 1.64 5.16 2.88
N PRO A 68 2.11 5.34 4.14
CA PRO A 68 1.27 5.89 5.20
C PRO A 68 0.86 7.33 4.90
N ASN A 69 -0.32 7.72 5.38
CA ASN A 69 -0.92 9.05 5.18
C ASN A 69 -1.20 9.35 3.69
N MET A 70 -0.85 10.56 3.22
CA MET A 70 -1.08 11.06 1.87
C MET A 70 0.00 12.09 1.48
N PRO A 71 1.27 11.68 1.31
CA PRO A 71 2.35 12.61 0.96
C PRO A 71 2.17 13.15 -0.46
N MET A 72 2.39 14.45 -0.66
CA MET A 72 2.32 15.07 -1.98
C MET A 72 3.44 14.55 -2.88
N GLY A 73 3.10 14.21 -4.12
CA GLY A 73 4.02 13.61 -5.09
C GLY A 73 4.08 12.08 -5.07
N SER A 74 3.30 11.42 -4.19
CA SER A 74 2.99 9.99 -4.35
C SER A 74 2.01 9.76 -5.51
N PRO A 75 1.95 8.55 -6.10
CA PRO A 75 1.07 8.24 -7.23
C PRO A 75 -0.39 8.64 -6.99
N GLY A 76 -0.97 9.51 -7.83
CA GLY A 76 -2.33 10.03 -7.65
C GLY A 76 -2.45 11.22 -6.69
N MET A 77 -1.34 11.68 -6.12
CA MET A 77 -1.20 12.88 -5.29
C MET A 77 -0.16 13.85 -5.88
N GLU A 78 0.06 13.83 -7.19
CA GLU A 78 0.99 14.71 -7.89
C GLU A 78 0.56 16.18 -7.72
N GLY A 79 1.53 17.06 -7.45
CA GLY A 79 1.25 18.44 -7.10
C GLY A 79 2.41 19.39 -7.37
N ALA A 80 2.34 20.57 -6.75
CA ALA A 80 3.29 21.65 -6.97
C ALA A 80 4.71 21.34 -6.46
N TYR A 81 4.84 20.43 -5.51
CA TYR A 81 6.11 19.95 -4.98
C TYR A 81 6.00 18.45 -4.66
N LYS A 82 7.16 17.82 -4.49
CA LYS A 82 7.27 16.41 -4.11
C LYS A 82 7.87 16.35 -2.71
N GLU A 83 7.16 15.67 -1.80
CA GLU A 83 7.66 15.34 -0.47
C GLU A 83 8.45 14.05 -0.53
N ASP A 84 9.50 13.93 0.28
CA ASP A 84 10.14 12.64 0.52
C ASP A 84 9.25 11.82 1.46
N TYR A 85 8.97 10.57 1.12
CA TYR A 85 8.10 9.71 1.92
C TYR A 85 8.63 8.28 2.08
N PRO A 86 8.39 7.65 3.24
CA PRO A 86 8.72 6.25 3.42
C PRO A 86 7.70 5.36 2.73
N VAL A 87 8.20 4.34 2.04
CA VAL A 87 7.43 3.15 1.67
C VAL A 87 7.78 2.08 2.68
N VAL A 88 6.78 1.49 3.32
CA VAL A 88 6.96 0.50 4.39
C VAL A 88 6.31 -0.83 4.01
N VAL A 89 6.81 -1.91 4.59
CA VAL A 89 6.17 -3.22 4.55
C VAL A 89 5.78 -3.67 5.95
N PHE A 90 4.76 -4.52 6.06
CA PHE A 90 4.28 -5.02 7.34
C PHE A 90 3.97 -6.51 7.32
N ASP A 91 4.17 -7.15 8.47
CA ASP A 91 3.85 -8.56 8.69
C ASP A 91 2.48 -8.76 9.36
N ALA A 92 2.03 -10.02 9.44
CA ALA A 92 0.75 -10.39 10.07
C ALA A 92 0.71 -10.15 11.59
N LYS A 93 1.84 -9.83 12.22
CA LYS A 93 1.94 -9.45 13.64
C LYS A 93 1.89 -7.94 13.83
N GLY A 94 1.75 -7.18 12.73
CA GLY A 94 1.75 -5.73 12.70
C GLY A 94 3.12 -5.09 12.87
N LYS A 95 4.21 -5.86 12.69
CA LYS A 95 5.55 -5.28 12.68
C LYS A 95 5.78 -4.58 11.35
N ILE A 96 6.24 -3.34 11.43
CA ILE A 96 6.47 -2.46 10.28
C ILE A 96 7.98 -2.35 10.03
N PHE A 97 8.37 -2.39 8.77
CA PHE A 97 9.75 -2.23 8.32
C PHE A 97 9.81 -1.21 7.20
N LEU A 98 10.85 -0.37 7.20
CA LEU A 98 11.14 0.49 6.06
C LEU A 98 11.51 -0.37 4.85
N TYR A 99 10.86 -0.13 3.72
CA TYR A 99 11.19 -0.77 2.44
C TYR A 99 12.11 0.13 1.61
N GLU A 100 11.73 1.40 1.44
CA GLU A 100 12.50 2.40 0.68
C GLU A 100 12.02 3.82 1.02
N MET A 101 12.83 4.85 0.70
CA MET A 101 12.41 6.24 0.68
C MET A 101 12.13 6.68 -0.76
N ARG A 102 11.09 7.50 -0.98
CA ARG A 102 10.68 7.98 -2.30
C ARG A 102 10.52 9.47 -2.37
#